data_AF-U2E2S7-F1
#
_entry.id   AF-U2E2S7-F1
#
_cell.length_a   1.000
_cell.length_b   1.000
_cell.length_c   1.000
_cell.angle_alpha   90.00
_cell.angle_beta   90.00
_cell.angle_gamma   90.00
#
_symmetry.space_group_name_H-M   'P 1'
#
loop_
_entity.id
_entity.type
_entity.pdbx_description
1 polymer ?
#
loop_
_entity_poly.entity_id
_entity_poly.type
_entity_poly.pdbx_seq_one_letter_code
_entity_poly.pdbx_strand_id
1 'polypeptide(L)'
;MAKNPNPQGKGGSLVLNTLDAHRALPVTLPPKQIDQISAELFTSLFVLESKFRFKPVPGQSYFLYRRPASGYWLALTPPRMMGESVAGQFIGICVLRSDMTWTLNLSESAANDADFLDELDQKKRAFDHRLQSAEQIDDLLPVYERGFDFYRRASAFALAYSLSRSMKRSGISGLSYDSARGLLADDSARKDS
;
A
#
# COMPACT_ATOMS: atom_id res chain seq x y z
N MET A 1 33.60 19.40 35.01
CA MET A 1 32.20 19.87 34.88
C MET A 1 31.70 19.50 33.50
N ALA A 2 30.64 18.71 33.42
CA ALA A 2 30.18 18.03 32.20
C ALA A 2 29.62 19.03 31.18
N LYS A 3 30.16 18.99 29.97
CA LYS A 3 29.70 19.77 28.81
C LYS A 3 28.56 18.99 28.16
N ASN A 4 27.32 19.43 28.40
CA ASN A 4 26.11 18.85 27.83
C ASN A 4 26.10 19.05 26.29
N PRO A 5 26.20 17.99 25.45
CA PRO A 5 26.49 18.15 24.03
C PRO A 5 25.26 17.95 23.12
N ASN A 6 24.07 18.45 23.48
CA ASN A 6 22.93 18.38 22.56
C ASN A 6 21.89 19.52 22.70
N PRO A 7 22.02 20.61 21.90
CA PRO A 7 21.04 21.70 21.84
C PRO A 7 20.10 21.65 20.61
N GLN A 8 20.03 20.53 19.88
CA GLN A 8 19.18 20.42 18.69
C GLN A 8 18.43 19.08 18.69
N GLY A 9 17.15 19.09 19.08
CA GLY A 9 16.22 17.96 19.01
C GLY A 9 15.87 17.48 17.60
N LYS A 10 16.84 17.40 16.68
CA LYS A 10 16.67 17.01 15.26
C LYS A 10 16.70 15.49 15.02
N GLY A 11 16.40 14.70 16.05
CA GLY A 11 16.22 13.25 15.96
C GLY A 11 14.77 12.80 16.16
N GLY A 12 13.82 13.73 16.31
CA GLY A 12 12.39 13.47 16.48
C GLY A 12 11.76 12.95 15.19
N SER A 13 12.04 11.68 14.90
CA SER A 13 11.37 10.75 14.00
C SER A 13 10.52 11.38 12.88
N LEU A 14 11.11 11.44 11.68
CA LEU A 14 10.41 11.78 10.44
C LEU A 14 9.20 10.84 10.20
N VAL A 15 9.17 9.65 10.82
CA VAL A 15 8.01 8.74 10.89
C VAL A 15 6.89 9.33 11.76
N LEU A 16 7.21 9.90 12.93
CA LEU A 16 6.23 10.57 13.81
C LEU A 16 5.62 11.82 13.15
N ASN A 17 6.43 12.63 12.44
CA ASN A 17 5.89 13.79 11.70
C ASN A 17 4.98 13.36 10.53
N THR A 18 5.28 12.23 9.90
CA THR A 18 4.41 11.62 8.88
C THR A 18 3.11 11.14 9.54
N LEU A 19 3.19 10.55 10.74
CA LEU A 19 2.03 10.16 11.55
C LEU A 19 1.17 11.32 12.03
N ASP A 20 1.76 12.44 12.43
CA ASP A 20 0.99 13.63 12.86
C ASP A 20 0.19 14.21 11.68
N ALA A 21 0.78 14.23 10.48
CA ALA A 21 0.05 14.56 9.26
C ALA A 21 -1.06 13.54 8.94
N HIS A 22 -0.88 12.26 9.27
CA HIS A 22 -1.89 11.21 9.08
C HIS A 22 -3.02 11.27 10.11
N ARG A 23 -2.74 11.66 11.36
CA ARG A 23 -3.74 11.79 12.43
C ARG A 23 -4.73 12.93 12.12
N ALA A 24 -4.30 13.92 11.34
CA ALA A 24 -5.11 15.06 10.92
C ALA A 24 -6.12 14.76 9.78
N LEU A 25 -6.14 13.54 9.22
CA LEU A 25 -7.05 13.19 8.13
C LEU A 25 -8.51 13.00 8.61
N PRO A 26 -9.52 13.53 7.88
CA PRO A 26 -10.92 13.43 8.25
C PRO A 26 -11.40 11.99 8.42
N VAL A 27 -12.18 11.77 9.48
CA VAL A 27 -12.59 10.46 10.01
C VAL A 27 -13.92 9.97 9.38
N THR A 28 -14.27 10.44 8.19
CA THR A 28 -15.56 10.19 7.55
C THR A 28 -15.37 9.41 6.25
N LEU A 29 -15.12 8.11 6.36
CA LEU A 29 -15.24 7.16 5.25
C LEU A 29 -16.16 6.03 5.71
N PRO A 30 -17.09 5.55 4.86
CA PRO A 30 -17.97 4.44 5.18
C PRO A 30 -17.16 3.15 5.44
N PRO A 31 -17.73 2.18 6.19
CA PRO A 31 -17.09 0.88 6.40
C PRO A 31 -16.80 0.20 5.05
N LYS A 32 -15.55 -0.26 4.85
CA LYS A 32 -15.15 -0.97 3.63
C LYS A 32 -15.48 -2.45 3.75
N GLN A 33 -15.85 -3.08 2.63
CA GLN A 33 -16.02 -4.54 2.53
C GLN A 33 -14.66 -5.25 2.51
N ILE A 34 -14.62 -6.52 2.93
CA ILE A 34 -13.36 -7.27 3.05
C ILE A 34 -12.66 -7.48 1.71
N ASP A 35 -13.39 -7.73 0.62
CA ASP A 35 -12.80 -7.92 -0.71
C ASP A 35 -12.20 -6.60 -1.26
N GLN A 36 -12.80 -5.47 -0.89
CA GLN A 36 -12.21 -4.16 -1.17
C GLN A 36 -10.94 -3.93 -0.36
N ILE A 37 -10.93 -4.32 0.93
CA ILE A 37 -9.75 -4.21 1.79
C ILE A 37 -8.61 -5.10 1.27
N SER A 38 -8.90 -6.32 0.82
CA SER A 38 -7.89 -7.24 0.28
C SER A 38 -7.32 -6.75 -1.04
N ALA A 39 -8.14 -6.21 -1.94
CA ALA A 39 -7.69 -5.61 -3.19
C ALA A 39 -6.84 -4.35 -2.97
N GLU A 40 -7.24 -3.48 -2.05
CA GLU A 40 -6.48 -2.27 -1.68
C GLU A 40 -5.15 -2.64 -0.98
N LEU A 41 -5.15 -3.63 -0.10
CA LEU A 41 -3.95 -4.14 0.57
C LEU A 41 -2.98 -4.75 -0.45
N PHE A 42 -3.45 -5.62 -1.34
CA PHE A 42 -2.64 -6.20 -2.40
C PHE A 42 -1.98 -5.12 -3.26
N THR A 43 -2.79 -4.18 -3.76
CA THR A 43 -2.30 -3.08 -4.62
C THR A 43 -1.27 -2.23 -3.88
N SER A 44 -1.54 -1.93 -2.61
CA SER A 44 -0.63 -1.11 -1.80
C SER A 44 0.68 -1.81 -1.49
N LEU A 45 0.65 -3.10 -1.16
CA LEU A 45 1.87 -3.90 -0.97
C LEU A 45 2.68 -3.98 -2.27
N PHE A 46 2.03 -4.26 -3.39
CA PHE A 46 2.69 -4.34 -4.69
C PHE A 46 3.43 -3.04 -5.05
N VAL A 47 2.79 -1.88 -4.83
CA VAL A 47 3.43 -0.58 -5.06
C VAL A 47 4.56 -0.30 -4.05
N LEU A 48 4.42 -0.69 -2.78
CA LEU A 48 5.45 -0.50 -1.75
C LEU A 48 6.67 -1.42 -1.92
N GLU A 49 6.48 -2.60 -2.50
CA GLU A 49 7.53 -3.52 -2.91
C GLU A 49 8.39 -2.94 -4.05
N SER A 50 7.83 -2.01 -4.84
CA SER A 50 8.56 -1.30 -5.89
C SER A 50 9.63 -0.36 -5.30
N LYS A 51 10.75 -0.21 -6.01
CA LYS A 51 11.85 0.66 -5.60
C LYS A 51 11.48 2.14 -5.81
N PHE A 52 11.62 2.98 -4.78
CA PHE A 52 11.54 4.44 -4.91
C PHE A 52 12.29 5.16 -3.77
N ARG A 53 12.73 6.39 -4.04
CA ARG A 53 13.55 7.22 -3.14
C ARG A 53 12.98 8.60 -2.83
N PHE A 54 11.72 8.84 -3.18
CA PHE A 54 11.02 10.09 -2.87
C PHE A 54 9.99 9.89 -1.76
N LYS A 55 9.57 10.99 -1.15
CA LYS A 55 8.42 11.02 -0.24
C LYS A 55 7.13 11.00 -1.08
N PRO A 56 6.29 9.96 -0.98
CA PRO A 56 5.00 9.98 -1.67
C PRO A 56 4.05 11.00 -1.02
N VAL A 57 3.25 11.64 -1.85
CA VAL A 57 2.32 12.72 -1.52
C VAL A 57 0.93 12.28 -1.97
N PRO A 58 -0.08 12.31 -1.09
CA PRO A 58 -1.44 11.97 -1.47
C PRO A 58 -1.95 12.82 -2.63
N GLY A 59 -2.69 12.21 -3.55
CA GLY A 59 -3.26 12.86 -4.74
C GLY A 59 -2.27 13.10 -5.87
N GLN A 60 -0.97 12.85 -5.69
CA GLN A 60 0.03 12.96 -6.75
C GLN A 60 0.11 11.66 -7.57
N SER A 61 0.30 11.82 -8.88
CA SER A 61 0.54 10.71 -9.80
C SER A 61 2.01 10.30 -9.80
N TYR A 62 2.23 9.00 -9.73
CA TYR A 62 3.53 8.34 -9.84
C TYR A 62 3.48 7.31 -10.96
N PHE A 63 4.61 7.05 -11.60
CA PHE A 63 4.69 6.21 -12.79
C PHE A 63 5.44 4.93 -12.45
N LEU A 64 4.77 3.79 -12.61
CA LEU A 64 5.31 2.47 -12.33
C LEU A 64 5.96 1.89 -13.58
N TYR A 65 7.16 1.37 -13.41
CA TYR A 65 7.93 0.75 -14.48
C TYR A 65 8.43 -0.63 -14.06
N ARG A 66 8.59 -1.52 -15.03
CA ARG A 66 9.14 -2.86 -14.86
C ARG A 66 10.42 -3.01 -15.67
N ARG A 67 11.43 -3.60 -15.05
CA ARG A 67 12.66 -4.06 -15.71
C ARG A 67 12.87 -5.53 -15.38
N PRO A 68 12.92 -6.44 -16.37
CA PRO A 68 13.00 -7.88 -16.14
C PRO A 68 14.09 -8.29 -15.13
N ALA A 69 15.28 -7.68 -15.20
CA ALA A 69 16.41 -8.00 -14.32
C ALA A 69 16.37 -7.33 -12.94
N SER A 70 15.58 -6.28 -12.73
CA SER A 70 15.67 -5.44 -11.51
C SER A 70 14.35 -5.19 -10.78
N GLY A 71 13.26 -5.77 -11.30
CA GLY A 71 11.93 -5.70 -10.74
C GLY A 71 11.20 -4.39 -11.06
N TYR A 72 10.33 -3.99 -10.15
CA TYR A 72 9.49 -2.80 -10.27
C TYR A 72 10.13 -1.59 -9.61
N TRP A 73 9.91 -0.41 -10.19
CA TRP A 73 10.30 0.84 -9.58
C TRP A 73 9.31 1.95 -9.92
N LEU A 74 9.16 2.88 -8.98
CA LEU A 74 8.22 3.98 -9.06
C LEU A 74 8.99 5.28 -9.29
N ALA A 75 8.51 6.10 -10.23
CA ALA A 75 9.15 7.36 -10.62
C ALA A 75 8.17 8.54 -10.57
N LEU A 76 8.74 9.76 -10.49
CA LEU A 76 8.02 11.02 -10.70
C LEU A 76 7.89 11.37 -12.19
N THR A 77 8.76 10.78 -13.02
CA THR A 77 8.89 11.13 -14.44
C THR A 77 7.96 10.23 -15.28
N PRO A 78 7.04 10.80 -16.09
CA PRO A 78 6.19 10.06 -17.01
C PRO A 78 6.97 9.46 -18.18
N PRO A 79 6.40 8.43 -18.85
CA PRO A 79 7.09 7.70 -19.92
C PRO A 79 7.42 8.58 -21.13
N ARG A 80 6.60 9.59 -21.42
CA ARG A 80 6.88 10.57 -22.49
C ARG A 80 8.18 11.35 -22.31
N MET A 81 8.70 11.43 -21.08
CA MET A 81 9.93 12.14 -20.73
C MET A 81 11.10 11.20 -20.43
N MET A 82 10.86 9.89 -20.39
CA MET A 82 11.89 8.89 -20.12
C MET A 82 11.66 7.67 -21.01
N GLY A 83 12.52 7.49 -22.01
CA GLY A 83 12.41 6.36 -22.93
C GLY A 83 12.58 5.01 -22.23
N GLU A 84 12.00 3.96 -22.81
CA GLU A 84 11.98 2.61 -22.23
C GLU A 84 13.37 2.00 -22.02
N SER A 85 14.37 2.39 -22.81
CA SER A 85 15.76 1.96 -22.58
C SER A 85 16.29 2.42 -21.21
N VAL A 86 15.82 3.57 -20.72
CA VAL A 86 16.20 4.16 -19.44
C VAL A 86 15.21 3.80 -18.33
N ALA A 87 13.91 3.72 -18.64
CA ALA A 87 12.90 3.48 -17.61
C ALA A 87 12.57 1.98 -17.43
N GLY A 88 12.71 1.19 -18.48
CA GLY A 88 12.02 -0.10 -18.63
C GLY A 88 10.61 0.07 -19.19
N GLN A 89 9.86 -1.02 -19.18
CA GLN A 89 8.47 -1.06 -19.63
C GLN A 89 7.60 -0.21 -18.71
N PHE A 90 6.80 0.69 -19.27
CA PHE A 90 5.81 1.43 -18.51
C PHE A 90 4.61 0.54 -18.17
N ILE A 91 4.28 0.43 -16.88
CA ILE A 91 3.20 -0.42 -16.40
C ILE A 91 1.93 0.38 -16.18
N GLY A 92 2.01 1.53 -15.50
CA GLY A 92 0.81 2.27 -15.17
C GLY A 92 1.05 3.44 -14.22
N ILE A 93 -0.05 4.06 -13.81
CA ILE A 93 -0.06 5.22 -12.93
C ILE A 93 -0.53 4.78 -11.54
N CYS A 94 0.29 5.08 -10.52
CA CYS A 94 -0.07 4.90 -9.13
C CYS A 94 -0.43 6.25 -8.50
N VAL A 95 -1.45 6.25 -7.65
CA VAL A 95 -1.81 7.42 -6.83
C VAL A 95 -1.92 6.98 -5.38
N LEU A 96 -1.23 7.68 -4.49
CA LEU A 96 -1.44 7.54 -3.06
C LEU A 96 -2.74 8.25 -2.69
N ARG A 97 -3.70 7.53 -2.15
CA ARG A 97 -4.98 8.09 -1.68
C ARG A 97 -4.78 8.78 -0.33
N SER A 98 -5.76 9.62 0.03
CA SER A 98 -5.76 10.30 1.33
C SER A 98 -5.79 9.32 2.50
N ASP A 99 -6.33 8.12 2.32
CA ASP A 99 -6.33 7.04 3.31
C ASP A 99 -5.07 6.17 3.28
N MET A 100 -3.99 6.63 2.63
CA MET A 100 -2.70 5.95 2.54
C MET A 100 -2.71 4.60 1.80
N THR A 101 -3.82 4.25 1.14
CA THR A 101 -3.85 3.14 0.18
C THR A 101 -3.36 3.61 -1.19
N TRP A 102 -2.73 2.72 -1.94
CA TRP A 102 -2.32 2.99 -3.31
C TRP A 102 -3.33 2.46 -4.30
N THR A 103 -3.51 3.21 -5.39
CA THR A 103 -4.13 2.70 -6.61
C THR A 103 -3.06 2.33 -7.63
N LEU A 104 -3.44 1.50 -8.58
CA LEU A 104 -2.68 1.24 -9.80
C LEU A 104 -3.67 1.23 -10.97
N ASN A 105 -3.53 2.17 -11.90
CA ASN A 105 -4.23 2.15 -13.17
C ASN A 105 -3.25 1.70 -14.26
N LEU A 106 -3.52 0.54 -14.88
CA LEU A 106 -2.65 -0.03 -15.90
C LEU A 106 -2.68 0.83 -17.16
N SER A 107 -1.52 0.94 -17.80
CA SER A 107 -1.42 1.45 -19.17
C SER A 107 -2.06 0.46 -20.14
N GLU A 108 -2.50 0.95 -21.29
CA GLU A 108 -3.05 0.10 -22.35
C GLU A 108 -2.08 -1.00 -22.78
N SER A 109 -0.79 -0.69 -22.89
CA SER A 109 0.25 -1.68 -23.20
C SER A 109 0.36 -2.77 -22.14
N ALA A 110 0.33 -2.41 -20.86
CA ALA A 110 0.42 -3.39 -19.78
C ALA A 110 -0.88 -4.20 -19.62
N ALA A 111 -2.05 -3.59 -19.85
CA ALA A 111 -3.33 -4.28 -19.83
C ALA A 111 -3.49 -5.30 -20.97
N ASN A 112 -2.67 -5.21 -22.02
CA ASN A 112 -2.64 -6.15 -23.15
C ASN A 112 -1.39 -7.06 -23.13
N ASP A 113 -0.54 -6.97 -22.11
CA ASP A 113 0.65 -7.82 -21.95
C ASP A 113 0.29 -9.07 -21.16
N ALA A 114 0.11 -10.20 -21.86
CA ALA A 114 -0.30 -11.47 -21.26
C ALA A 114 0.71 -11.99 -20.23
N ASP A 115 2.02 -11.80 -20.46
CA ASP A 115 3.06 -12.27 -19.54
C ASP A 115 3.04 -11.45 -18.24
N PHE A 116 2.82 -10.13 -18.35
CA PHE A 116 2.64 -9.27 -17.19
C PHE A 116 1.35 -9.61 -16.42
N LEU A 117 0.25 -9.86 -17.11
CA LEU A 117 -1.01 -10.23 -16.46
C LEU A 117 -0.91 -11.57 -15.73
N ASP A 118 -0.22 -12.57 -16.30
CA ASP A 118 0.01 -13.85 -15.63
C ASP A 118 0.92 -13.68 -14.39
N GLU A 119 1.97 -12.86 -14.49
CA GLU A 119 2.82 -12.51 -13.32
C GLU A 119 2.00 -11.84 -12.20
N LEU A 120 1.14 -10.88 -12.57
CA LEU A 120 0.29 -10.17 -11.63
C LEU A 120 -0.72 -11.11 -10.96
N ASP A 121 -1.32 -12.02 -11.72
CA ASP A 121 -2.27 -13.00 -11.20
C ASP A 121 -1.57 -14.02 -10.29
N GLN A 122 -0.37 -14.49 -10.65
CA GLN A 122 0.44 -15.34 -9.78
C GLN A 122 0.75 -14.65 -8.44
N LYS A 123 1.12 -13.36 -8.47
CA LYS A 123 1.33 -12.56 -7.25
C LYS A 123 0.04 -12.42 -6.45
N LYS A 124 -1.11 -12.22 -7.10
CA LYS A 124 -2.41 -12.12 -6.44
C LYS A 124 -2.79 -13.44 -5.78
N ARG A 125 -2.68 -14.57 -6.46
CA ARG A 125 -2.93 -15.90 -5.89
C ARG A 125 -2.02 -16.20 -4.70
N ALA A 126 -0.73 -15.86 -4.79
CA ALA A 126 0.20 -16.02 -3.69
C ALA A 126 -0.15 -15.12 -2.49
N PHE A 127 -0.60 -13.90 -2.73
CA PHE A 127 -1.13 -13.03 -1.69
C PHE A 127 -2.41 -13.59 -1.07
N ASP A 128 -3.36 -14.08 -1.87
CA ASP A 128 -4.62 -14.65 -1.39
C ASP A 128 -4.39 -15.90 -0.56
N HIS A 129 -3.46 -16.76 -0.96
CA HIS A 129 -3.06 -17.91 -0.16
C HIS A 129 -2.48 -17.48 1.19
N ARG A 130 -1.60 -16.48 1.22
CA ARG A 130 -1.09 -15.92 2.49
C ARG A 130 -2.22 -15.36 3.33
N LEU A 131 -3.16 -14.65 2.70
CA LEU A 131 -4.32 -14.05 3.33
C LEU A 131 -5.26 -15.07 3.98
N GLN A 132 -5.52 -16.18 3.31
CA GLN A 132 -6.32 -17.28 3.83
C GLN A 132 -5.60 -18.06 4.93
N SER A 133 -4.27 -18.19 4.84
CA SER A 133 -3.47 -18.92 5.83
C SER A 133 -3.17 -18.13 7.11
N ALA A 134 -3.42 -16.82 7.11
CA ALA A 134 -3.13 -15.97 8.27
C ALA A 134 -4.17 -16.16 9.37
N GLU A 135 -3.71 -16.30 10.62
CA GLU A 135 -4.60 -16.36 11.78
C GLU A 135 -5.38 -15.05 11.93
N GLN A 136 -4.72 -13.90 11.71
CA GLN A 136 -5.35 -12.59 11.68
C GLN A 136 -4.90 -11.79 10.45
N ILE A 137 -5.82 -11.01 9.87
CA ILE A 137 -5.49 -10.11 8.75
C ILE A 137 -4.40 -9.09 9.15
N ASP A 138 -4.36 -8.72 10.43
CA ASP A 138 -3.35 -7.83 11.01
C ASP A 138 -1.91 -8.39 10.87
N ASP A 139 -1.74 -9.72 10.73
CA ASP A 139 -0.44 -10.38 10.54
C ASP A 139 0.18 -10.15 9.15
N LEU A 140 -0.65 -9.71 8.19
CA LEU A 140 -0.25 -9.46 6.79
C LEU A 140 0.02 -8.00 6.50
N LEU A 141 -0.30 -7.13 7.47
CA LEU A 141 0.08 -5.74 7.37
C LEU A 141 1.60 -5.67 7.25
N PRO A 142 2.13 -4.79 6.38
CA PRO A 142 3.56 -4.76 6.13
C PRO A 142 4.30 -4.43 7.42
N VAL A 143 4.88 -5.47 8.03
CA VAL A 143 5.73 -5.36 9.21
C VAL A 143 7.07 -4.82 8.73
N TYR A 144 7.67 -3.99 9.57
CA TYR A 144 8.97 -3.36 9.36
C TYR A 144 10.01 -4.30 8.70
N GLU A 145 10.31 -4.08 7.41
CA GLU A 145 11.45 -4.71 6.73
C GLU A 145 12.70 -3.81 6.81
N ARG A 146 13.77 -4.31 7.43
CA ARG A 146 15.05 -3.58 7.62
C ARG A 146 15.73 -3.18 6.30
N GLY A 147 15.37 -3.79 5.18
CA GLY A 147 15.93 -3.52 3.84
C GLY A 147 15.25 -2.39 3.06
N PHE A 148 14.18 -1.79 3.57
CA PHE A 148 13.44 -0.73 2.87
C PHE A 148 14.06 0.65 3.09
N ASP A 149 14.20 1.44 2.01
CA ASP A 149 14.52 2.86 2.10
C ASP A 149 13.52 3.58 3.01
N PHE A 150 13.95 4.66 3.68
CA PHE A 150 13.17 5.33 4.73
C PHE A 150 11.69 5.57 4.34
N TYR A 151 11.43 6.06 3.13
CA TYR A 151 10.07 6.38 2.68
C TYR A 151 9.19 5.16 2.45
N ARG A 152 9.77 4.03 2.04
CA ARG A 152 9.05 2.76 1.90
C ARG A 152 8.61 2.27 3.27
N ARG A 153 9.48 2.38 4.29
CA ARG A 153 9.14 2.05 5.69
C ARG A 153 8.04 2.94 6.25
N ALA A 154 8.15 4.25 6.06
CA ALA A 154 7.13 5.19 6.53
C ALA A 154 5.77 4.95 5.86
N SER A 155 5.77 4.68 4.55
CA SER A 155 4.53 4.43 3.78
C SER A 155 3.89 3.09 4.13
N ALA A 156 4.68 2.03 4.34
CA ALA A 156 4.20 0.74 4.85
C ALA A 156 3.53 0.88 6.22
N PHE A 157 4.14 1.63 7.14
CA PHE A 157 3.56 1.89 8.46
C PHE A 157 2.26 2.68 8.36
N ALA A 158 2.20 3.71 7.52
CA ALA A 158 0.99 4.51 7.30
C ALA A 158 -0.16 3.68 6.71
N LEU A 159 0.14 2.79 5.77
CA LEU A 159 -0.81 1.82 5.22
C LEU A 159 -1.35 0.89 6.31
N ALA A 160 -0.46 0.26 7.09
CA ALA A 160 -0.83 -0.65 8.16
C ALA A 160 -1.78 0.03 9.16
N TYR A 161 -1.43 1.25 9.60
CA TYR A 161 -2.26 2.04 10.51
C TYR A 161 -3.64 2.36 9.93
N SER A 162 -3.71 2.75 8.66
CA SER A 162 -4.96 3.08 7.97
C SER A 162 -5.88 1.86 7.85
N LEU A 163 -5.32 0.72 7.45
CA LEU A 163 -6.07 -0.53 7.29
C LEU A 163 -6.55 -1.06 8.64
N SER A 164 -5.71 -1.10 9.68
CA SER A 164 -6.15 -1.49 11.03
C SER A 164 -7.29 -0.59 11.53
N ARG A 165 -7.24 0.72 11.25
CA ARG A 165 -8.33 1.64 11.60
C ARG A 165 -9.61 1.34 10.82
N SER A 166 -9.50 1.04 9.53
CA SER A 166 -10.65 0.64 8.69
C SER A 166 -11.27 -0.66 9.19
N MET A 167 -10.46 -1.68 9.48
CA MET A 167 -10.90 -2.99 9.97
C MET A 167 -11.60 -2.90 11.33
N LYS A 168 -11.07 -2.09 12.25
CA LYS A 168 -11.72 -1.81 13.54
C LYS A 168 -13.11 -1.19 13.38
N ARG A 169 -13.30 -0.31 12.38
CA ARG A 169 -14.60 0.32 12.10
C ARG A 169 -15.59 -0.62 11.44
N SER A 170 -15.10 -1.51 10.58
CA SER A 170 -15.90 -2.57 9.98
C SER A 170 -16.17 -3.75 10.94
N GLY A 171 -15.64 -3.72 12.17
CA GLY A 171 -15.86 -4.77 13.17
C GLY A 171 -15.10 -6.08 12.91
N ILE A 172 -14.12 -6.07 12.01
CA ILE A 172 -13.42 -7.27 11.52
C ILE A 172 -11.95 -7.37 11.98
N SER A 173 -11.49 -6.46 12.85
CA SER A 173 -10.13 -6.51 13.40
C SER A 173 -9.93 -7.75 14.27
N GLY A 174 -8.78 -8.41 14.14
CA GLY A 174 -8.49 -9.65 14.86
C GLY A 174 -9.24 -10.89 14.34
N LEU A 175 -9.92 -10.80 13.20
CA LEU A 175 -10.55 -11.94 12.53
C LEU A 175 -9.64 -12.51 11.44
N SER A 176 -9.83 -13.81 11.17
CA SER A 176 -9.33 -14.42 9.94
C SER A 176 -10.12 -13.93 8.72
N TYR A 177 -9.56 -14.11 7.53
CA TYR A 177 -10.19 -13.67 6.29
C TYR A 177 -11.59 -14.26 6.09
N ASP A 178 -11.74 -15.58 6.30
CA ASP A 178 -13.01 -16.27 6.09
C ASP A 178 -14.07 -15.84 7.11
N SER A 179 -13.69 -15.63 8.37
CA SER A 179 -14.60 -15.13 9.40
C SER A 179 -15.03 -13.68 9.12
N ALA A 180 -14.11 -12.82 8.68
CA ALA A 180 -14.43 -11.44 8.29
C ALA A 180 -15.39 -11.40 7.10
N ARG A 181 -15.21 -12.30 6.12
CA ARG A 181 -16.06 -12.41 4.93
C ARG A 181 -17.47 -12.92 5.28
N GLY A 182 -17.58 -13.89 6.18
CA GLY A 182 -18.87 -14.39 6.67
C GLY A 182 -19.70 -13.33 7.40
N LEU A 183 -19.08 -12.58 8.32
CA LEU A 183 -19.78 -11.54 9.11
C LEU A 183 -20.30 -10.38 8.26
N LEU A 184 -19.57 -9.98 7.23
CA LEU A 184 -19.98 -8.87 6.36
C LEU A 184 -21.05 -9.29 5.35
N ALA A 185 -21.07 -10.57 4.92
CA ALA A 185 -22.16 -11.11 4.10
C ALA A 185 -23.48 -11.11 4.88
N ASP A 186 -23.45 -11.48 6.16
CA ASP A 186 -24.62 -11.44 7.06
C ASP A 186 -25.13 -10.01 7.33
N ASP A 187 -24.24 -9.02 7.46
CA ASP A 187 -24.64 -7.62 7.70
C ASP A 187 -25.25 -6.96 6.44
N SER A 188 -24.82 -7.36 5.23
CA SER A 188 -25.49 -6.94 4.00
C SER A 188 -26.89 -7.54 3.87
N ALA A 189 -27.07 -8.83 4.19
CA ALA A 189 -28.38 -9.49 4.11
C ALA A 189 -29.40 -8.89 5.09
N ARG A 190 -28.95 -8.38 6.25
CA ARG A 190 -29.81 -7.73 7.25
C ARG A 190 -30.21 -6.30 6.92
N LYS A 191 -29.48 -5.60 6.03
CA LYS A 191 -29.82 -4.22 5.63
C LYS A 191 -30.79 -4.15 4.44
N ASP A 192 -30.93 -5.27 3.72
CA ASP A 192 -31.86 -5.41 2.59
C ASP A 192 -33.18 -6.10 2.97
N SER A 193 -33.44 -6.32 4.28
CA SER A 193 -34.69 -6.88 4.85
C SER A 193 -35.46 -5.82 5.63
#